data_AF-A0A7W3P799-F1
#
_entry.id   AF-A0A7W3P799-F1
#
_cell.length_a   1.000
_cell.length_b   1.000
_cell.length_c   1.000
_cell.angle_alpha   90.00
_cell.angle_beta   90.00
_cell.angle_gamma   90.00
#
_symmetry.space_group_name_H-M   'P 1'
#
loop_
_entity.id
_entity.type
_entity.pdbx_description
1 polymer ?
#
loop_
_entity_poly.entity_id
_entity_poly.type
_entity_poly.pdbx_seq_one_letter_code
_entity_poly.pdbx_strand_id
1 'polypeptide(L)'
;MTTSPSPRPDGPTQSAAYRAWLAGLPWPVMAERLAAGEPPAAVGRDYGISGKTVQRHFAQTGIPPERNHQRHLLPIEPERIRAEYADGTSVTTLAVRYHASLSTIGEALGWTGRGRRHAG
;
A
#
# COMPACT_ATOMS: atom_id res chain seq x y z
N MET A 1 -16.82 -4.93 -28.54
CA MET A 1 -16.86 -6.36 -28.16
C MET A 1 -15.97 -6.53 -26.94
N THR A 2 -16.54 -6.61 -25.74
CA THR A 2 -15.75 -6.71 -24.50
C THR A 2 -15.51 -8.17 -24.20
N THR A 3 -14.35 -8.69 -24.61
CA THR A 3 -13.91 -10.05 -24.29
C THR A 3 -13.57 -10.09 -22.80
N SER A 4 -14.52 -10.53 -21.98
CA SER A 4 -14.26 -10.85 -20.57
C SER A 4 -13.23 -11.98 -20.51
N PRO A 5 -12.10 -11.83 -19.79
CA PRO A 5 -11.07 -12.85 -19.75
C PRO A 5 -11.59 -14.11 -19.06
N SER A 6 -11.15 -15.27 -19.56
CA SER A 6 -11.44 -16.59 -19.01
C SER A 6 -11.19 -16.68 -17.50
N PRO A 7 -12.01 -17.42 -16.73
CA PRO A 7 -11.88 -17.51 -15.29
C PRO A 7 -10.48 -18.02 -14.89
N ARG A 8 -9.95 -17.44 -13.81
CA ARG A 8 -8.66 -17.81 -13.24
C ARG A 8 -8.66 -19.32 -12.90
N PRO A 9 -7.59 -20.06 -13.21
CA PRO A 9 -7.51 -21.48 -12.87
C PRO A 9 -7.45 -21.68 -11.34
N ASP A 10 -8.14 -22.71 -10.83
CA ASP A 10 -8.24 -23.06 -9.40
C ASP A 10 -6.95 -23.65 -8.78
N GLY A 11 -5.83 -23.62 -9.51
CA GLY A 11 -4.55 -24.16 -9.09
C GLY A 11 -3.69 -23.19 -8.27
N PRO A 12 -2.57 -23.67 -7.68
CA PRO A 12 -1.65 -22.80 -6.96
C PRO A 12 -1.10 -21.72 -7.91
N THR A 13 -0.89 -20.51 -7.36
CA THR A 13 -0.37 -19.29 -8.02
C THR A 13 1.00 -19.49 -8.72
N GLN A 14 1.59 -20.69 -8.67
CA GLN A 14 2.86 -21.03 -9.30
C GLN A 14 2.77 -22.16 -10.34
N SER A 15 1.58 -22.75 -10.57
CA SER A 15 1.39 -23.82 -11.54
C SER A 15 1.70 -23.35 -12.98
N ALA A 16 2.13 -24.29 -13.84
CA ALA A 16 2.34 -24.02 -15.25
C ALA A 16 1.07 -23.47 -15.93
N ALA A 17 -0.10 -23.98 -15.55
CA ALA A 17 -1.40 -23.48 -15.99
C ALA A 17 -1.63 -22.01 -15.61
N TYR A 18 -1.31 -21.62 -14.38
CA TYR A 18 -1.41 -20.22 -13.94
C TYR A 18 -0.45 -19.30 -14.70
N ARG A 19 0.79 -19.75 -14.97
CA ARG A 19 1.76 -18.97 -15.76
C ARG A 19 1.32 -18.80 -17.21
N ALA A 20 0.81 -19.86 -17.83
CA ALA A 20 0.27 -19.81 -19.19
C ALA A 20 -0.95 -18.87 -19.29
N TRP A 21 -1.83 -18.93 -18.30
CA TRP A 21 -2.98 -18.02 -18.22
C TRP A 21 -2.54 -16.55 -18.03
N LEU A 22 -1.58 -16.27 -17.15
CA LEU A 22 -1.01 -14.92 -17.01
C LEU A 22 -0.39 -14.41 -18.31
N ALA A 23 0.27 -15.27 -19.09
CA ALA A 23 0.85 -14.87 -20.38
C ALA A 23 -0.22 -14.49 -21.43
N GLY A 24 -1.46 -14.97 -21.27
CA GLY A 24 -2.60 -14.65 -22.14
C GLY A 24 -3.39 -13.40 -21.74
N LEU A 25 -3.03 -12.72 -20.64
CA LEU A 25 -3.69 -11.50 -20.23
C LEU A 25 -3.29 -10.30 -21.11
N PRO A 26 -4.20 -9.32 -21.32
CA PRO A 26 -3.91 -8.14 -22.12
C PRO A 26 -3.07 -7.13 -21.32
N TRP A 27 -1.81 -7.47 -21.05
CA TRP A 27 -0.86 -6.61 -20.32
C TRP A 27 -0.73 -5.20 -20.91
N PRO A 28 -0.72 -4.97 -22.24
CA PRO A 28 -0.67 -3.62 -22.79
C PRO A 28 -1.86 -2.75 -22.38
N VAL A 29 -3.08 -3.30 -22.39
CA VAL A 29 -4.30 -2.59 -21.99
C VAL A 29 -4.28 -2.26 -20.49
N MET A 30 -3.78 -3.19 -19.66
CA MET A 30 -3.60 -2.93 -18.24
C MET A 30 -2.57 -1.82 -17.99
N ALA A 31 -1.50 -1.75 -18.79
CA ALA A 31 -0.48 -0.70 -18.69
C ALA A 31 -1.05 0.68 -19.01
N GLU A 32 -1.89 0.80 -20.04
CA GLU A 32 -2.58 2.05 -20.39
C GLU A 32 -3.49 2.54 -19.25
N ARG A 33 -4.25 1.62 -18.63
CA ARG A 33 -5.11 1.94 -17.47
C ARG A 33 -4.29 2.40 -16.26
N LEU A 34 -3.17 1.74 -15.98
CA LEU A 34 -2.24 2.18 -14.94
C LEU A 34 -1.64 3.57 -15.24
N ALA A 35 -1.26 3.82 -16.49
CA ALA A 35 -0.73 5.12 -16.94
C ALA A 35 -1.79 6.23 -16.85
N ALA A 36 -3.08 5.90 -17.02
CA ALA A 36 -4.20 6.79 -16.79
C ALA A 36 -4.48 7.05 -15.29
N GLY A 37 -3.72 6.43 -14.37
CA GLY A 37 -3.83 6.63 -12.94
C GLY A 37 -4.78 5.66 -12.23
N GLU A 38 -5.29 4.63 -12.91
CA GLU A 38 -6.12 3.63 -12.24
C GLU A 38 -5.29 2.81 -11.23
N PRO A 39 -5.84 2.53 -10.03
CA PRO A 39 -5.10 1.79 -9.04
C PRO A 39 -4.91 0.32 -9.48
N PRO A 40 -3.72 -0.28 -9.29
CA PRO A 40 -3.44 -1.66 -9.69
C PRO A 40 -4.43 -2.70 -9.11
N ALA A 41 -5.02 -2.42 -7.96
CA ALA A 41 -6.05 -3.26 -7.36
C ALA A 41 -7.36 -3.26 -8.14
N ALA A 42 -7.78 -2.10 -8.68
CA ALA A 42 -8.98 -2.01 -9.52
C ALA A 42 -8.74 -2.68 -10.87
N VAL A 43 -7.60 -2.39 -11.52
CA VAL A 43 -7.20 -3.06 -12.75
C VAL A 43 -7.17 -4.56 -12.54
N GLY A 44 -6.49 -5.06 -11.50
CA GLY A 44 -6.39 -6.50 -11.26
C GLY A 44 -7.74 -7.19 -11.02
N ARG A 45 -8.67 -6.52 -10.31
CA ARG A 45 -10.01 -7.06 -10.02
C ARG A 45 -10.77 -7.41 -11.28
N ASP A 46 -10.71 -6.55 -12.30
CA ASP A 46 -11.44 -6.74 -13.56
C ASP A 46 -10.91 -7.96 -14.36
N TYR A 47 -9.68 -8.37 -14.10
CA TYR A 47 -9.03 -9.51 -14.76
C TYR A 47 -8.81 -10.70 -13.82
N GLY A 48 -9.42 -10.71 -12.63
CA GLY A 48 -9.32 -11.81 -11.66
C GLY A 48 -7.93 -12.02 -11.05
N ILE A 49 -7.06 -11.00 -11.09
CA ILE A 49 -5.72 -11.03 -10.51
C ILE A 49 -5.57 -10.06 -9.35
N SER A 50 -4.67 -10.36 -8.43
CA SER A 50 -4.38 -9.43 -7.34
C SER A 50 -3.65 -8.19 -7.88
N GLY A 51 -3.92 -7.01 -7.30
CA GLY A 51 -3.15 -5.80 -7.63
C GLY A 51 -1.64 -5.96 -7.37
N LYS A 52 -1.26 -6.85 -6.45
CA LYS A 52 0.14 -7.23 -6.21
C LYS A 52 0.75 -7.99 -7.38
N THR A 53 -0.03 -8.83 -8.07
CA THR A 53 0.39 -9.52 -9.30
C THR A 53 0.61 -8.53 -10.43
N VAL A 54 -0.31 -7.57 -10.59
CA VAL A 54 -0.19 -6.47 -11.56
C VAL A 54 1.10 -5.68 -11.31
N GLN A 55 1.29 -5.18 -10.08
CA GLN A 55 2.50 -4.44 -9.71
C GLN A 55 3.78 -5.23 -9.94
N ARG A 56 3.80 -6.52 -9.55
CA ARG A 56 4.98 -7.37 -9.73
C ARG A 56 5.32 -7.57 -11.21
N HIS A 57 4.31 -7.77 -12.06
CA HIS A 57 4.52 -7.94 -13.49
C HIS A 57 5.15 -6.68 -14.09
N PHE A 58 4.56 -5.51 -13.85
CA PHE A 58 5.07 -4.25 -14.40
C PHE A 58 6.41 -3.79 -13.81
N ALA A 59 6.66 -4.10 -12.53
CA ALA A 59 7.96 -3.88 -11.90
C ALA A 59 9.08 -4.73 -12.51
N GLN A 60 8.76 -5.94 -13.00
CA GLN A 60 9.71 -6.82 -13.67
C GLN A 60 9.96 -6.43 -15.13
N THR A 61 9.01 -5.76 -15.79
CA THR A 61 9.13 -5.27 -17.16
C THR A 61 9.75 -3.87 -17.27
N GLY A 62 10.26 -3.31 -16.17
CA GLY A 62 10.99 -2.03 -16.18
C GLY A 62 10.12 -0.79 -16.01
N ILE A 63 8.82 -0.92 -15.68
CA ILE A 63 8.03 0.20 -15.18
C ILE A 63 8.24 0.23 -13.66
N PRO A 64 9.08 1.13 -13.12
CA PRO A 64 9.29 1.17 -11.68
C PRO A 64 7.93 1.39 -11.02
N PRO A 65 7.53 0.54 -10.06
CA PRO A 65 6.30 0.78 -9.33
C PRO A 65 6.49 2.12 -8.64
N GLU A 66 5.63 3.09 -8.96
CA GLU A 66 5.50 4.29 -8.14
C GLU A 66 5.21 3.76 -6.74
N ARG A 67 6.21 3.87 -5.84
CA ARG A 67 6.01 3.60 -4.43
C ARG A 67 5.03 4.65 -3.97
N ASN A 68 3.74 4.35 -4.09
CA ASN A 68 2.69 5.14 -3.47
C ASN A 68 2.70 4.84 -1.97
N HIS A 69 3.81 5.22 -1.35
CA HIS A 69 3.87 5.58 0.04
C HIS A 69 3.81 7.11 0.03
N GLN A 70 2.76 7.70 -0.54
CA GLN A 70 2.29 8.95 0.02
C GLN A 70 1.87 8.60 1.45
N ARG A 71 2.85 8.63 2.36
CA ARG A 71 2.54 8.88 3.75
C ARG A 71 1.76 10.17 3.69
N HIS A 72 0.46 10.09 3.93
CA HIS A 72 -0.32 11.25 4.30
C HIS A 72 0.34 11.76 5.57
N LEU A 73 1.34 12.63 5.39
CA LEU A 73 1.83 13.50 6.42
C LEU A 73 0.64 14.40 6.68
N LEU A 74 -0.24 13.96 7.59
CA LEU A 74 -1.09 14.89 8.30
C LEU A 74 -0.16 16.03 8.74
N PRO A 75 -0.54 17.30 8.54
CA PRO A 75 0.24 18.45 9.00
C PRO A 75 0.18 18.49 10.53
N ILE A 76 0.86 17.52 11.14
CA ILE A 76 1.03 17.38 12.55
C ILE A 76 2.33 18.09 12.85
N GLU A 77 2.22 19.30 13.40
CA GLU A 77 3.35 20.05 13.93
C GLU A 77 3.95 19.30 15.12
N PRO A 78 5.10 18.61 14.97
CA PRO A 78 5.63 17.73 16.01
C PRO A 78 6.00 18.52 17.28
N GLU A 79 6.37 19.78 17.12
CA GLU A 79 6.68 20.70 18.22
C GLU A 79 5.46 20.95 19.12
N ARG A 80 4.28 21.09 18.53
CA ARG A 80 3.04 21.32 19.28
C ARG A 80 2.63 20.09 20.08
N ILE A 81 2.77 18.89 19.50
CA ILE A 81 2.56 17.63 20.21
C ILE A 81 3.52 17.51 21.39
N ARG A 82 4.79 17.84 21.23
CA ARG A 82 5.79 17.78 22.31
C ARG A 82 5.48 18.76 23.43
N ALA A 83 5.04 19.98 23.10
CA ALA A 83 4.65 20.97 24.09
C ALA A 83 3.42 20.52 24.90
N GLU A 84 2.37 20.03 24.23
CA GLU A 84 1.16 19.53 24.90
C GLU A 84 1.43 18.27 25.74
N TYR A 85 2.32 17.39 25.28
CA TYR A 85 2.76 16.23 26.06
C TYR A 85 3.57 16.64 27.29
N ALA A 86 4.45 17.65 27.16
CA ALA A 86 5.21 18.20 28.29
C ALA A 86 4.30 18.88 29.33
N ASP A 87 3.16 19.43 28.91
CA ASP A 87 2.10 19.97 29.77
C ASP A 87 1.23 18.88 30.45
N GLY A 88 1.56 17.61 30.22
CA GLY A 88 0.89 16.46 30.84
C GLY A 88 -0.26 15.85 30.04
N THR A 89 -0.47 16.29 28.79
CA THR A 89 -1.50 15.69 27.92
C THR A 89 -1.09 14.27 27.52
N SER A 90 -1.98 13.30 27.71
CA SER A 90 -1.70 11.91 27.35
C SER A 90 -1.64 11.70 25.83
N VAL A 91 -0.85 10.71 25.41
CA VAL A 91 -0.71 10.28 24.00
C VAL A 91 -2.06 9.93 23.37
N THR A 92 -2.96 9.32 24.12
CA THR A 92 -4.32 8.98 23.68
C THR A 92 -5.16 10.22 23.41
N THR A 93 -5.09 11.24 24.26
CA THR A 93 -5.77 12.52 24.04
C THR A 93 -5.20 13.25 22.83
N LEU A 94 -3.87 13.21 22.64
CA LEU A 94 -3.20 13.77 21.46
C LEU A 94 -3.61 13.05 20.17
N ALA A 95 -3.70 11.72 20.18
CA ALA A 95 -4.13 10.93 19.02
C ALA A 95 -5.55 11.30 18.56
N VAL A 96 -6.47 11.47 19.51
CA VAL A 96 -7.84 11.93 19.21
C VAL A 96 -7.82 13.36 18.68
N ARG A 97 -7.12 14.27 19.35
CA ARG A 97 -7.05 15.70 19.00
C ARG A 97 -6.47 15.95 17.62
N TYR A 98 -5.41 15.22 17.26
CA TYR A 98 -4.71 15.37 15.98
C TYR A 98 -5.21 14.39 14.91
N HIS A 99 -6.27 13.62 15.19
CA HIS A 99 -6.79 12.57 14.31
C HIS A 99 -5.69 11.64 13.77
N ALA A 100 -4.75 11.29 14.65
CA ALA A 100 -3.54 10.56 14.32
C ALA A 100 -3.47 9.25 15.08
N SER A 101 -2.78 8.25 14.53
CA SER A 101 -2.54 7.00 15.25
C SER A 101 -1.60 7.23 16.44
N LEU A 102 -1.68 6.38 17.47
CA LEU A 102 -0.72 6.41 18.59
C LEU A 102 0.73 6.27 18.11
N SER A 103 0.96 5.49 17.04
CA SER A 103 2.27 5.37 16.40
C SER A 103 2.73 6.69 15.79
N THR A 104 1.84 7.44 15.16
CA THR A 104 2.13 8.77 14.61
C THR A 104 2.43 9.79 15.72
N ILE A 105 1.70 9.75 16.84
CA ILE A 105 2.00 10.59 18.01
C ILE A 105 3.37 10.20 18.60
N GLY A 106 3.66 8.90 18.73
CA GLY A 106 4.97 8.42 19.16
C GLY A 106 6.10 8.86 18.24
N GLU A 107 5.91 8.82 16.92
CA GLU A 107 6.83 9.38 15.92
C GLU A 107 7.08 10.87 16.15
N ALA A 108 6.03 11.66 16.35
CA ALA A 108 6.15 13.10 16.63
C ALA A 108 6.90 13.39 17.94
N LEU A 109 6.69 12.56 18.97
CA LEU A 109 7.42 12.59 20.24
C LEU A 109 8.87 12.04 20.13
N GLY A 110 9.27 11.53 18.97
CA GLY A 110 10.61 10.98 18.74
C GLY A 110 10.82 9.57 19.30
N TRP A 111 9.74 8.83 19.59
CA TRP A 111 9.79 7.46 20.13
C TRP A 111 10.17 6.40 19.10
N THR A 112 10.32 6.77 17.83
CA THR A 112 10.76 5.81 16.81
C THR A 112 12.24 5.47 16.89
N GLY A 113 12.52 4.24 17.30
CA GLY A 113 13.39 3.39 16.50
C GLY A 113 14.81 3.12 17.01
N ARG A 114 14.98 2.71 18.26
CA ARG A 114 15.89 1.58 18.56
C ARG A 114 15.21 0.58 19.50
N GLY A 115 14.89 -0.58 18.96
CA GLY A 115 14.81 -1.81 19.72
C GLY A 115 13.47 -2.10 20.37
N ARG A 116 12.69 -2.98 19.73
CA ARG A 116 11.89 -3.97 20.44
C ARG A 116 12.79 -4.70 21.44
N ARG A 117 12.77 -4.30 22.71
CA ARG A 117 13.07 -5.17 23.84
C ARG A 117 12.14 -4.76 24.98
N HIS A 118 11.13 -5.58 25.22
CA HIS A 118 10.51 -5.67 26.52
C HIS A 118 11.61 -5.92 27.54
N ALA A 119 11.85 -4.96 28.43
CA ALA A 119 12.53 -5.23 29.68
C ALA A 119 11.43 -5.67 30.66
N GLY A 120 11.46 -6.95 31.02
CA GLY A 120 10.89 -7.42 32.28
C GLY A 120 11.85 -7.16 33.43
#